data_AF-A0A2D4HU51-F1
#
_entry.id   AF-A0A2D4HU51-F1
#
_cell.length_a   1.000
_cell.length_b   1.000
_cell.length_c   1.000
_cell.angle_alpha   90.00
_cell.angle_beta   90.00
_cell.angle_gamma   90.00
#
_symmetry.space_group_name_H-M   'P 1'
#
loop_
_entity.id
_entity.type
_entity.pdbx_description
1 polymer ?
#
loop_
_entity_poly.entity_id
_entity_poly.type
_entity_poly.pdbx_seq_one_letter_code
_entity_poly.pdbx_strand_id
1 'polypeptide(L)'
;AVSLPHLGLSDHLSLFLIPAYTHLRRKTKPEIKLIRIWPEGTFDQLQDCFSNTNWNLFEQEDLEEYTKTVLFYILTCVDTVTVNKRIRIFPNQKPWMNKDMQLVLKTRNMAFRSEDRVWYNKARAELRRGIKEAKKDYKRLRTTSQIVIHGG
;
A
#
# COMPACT_ATOMS: atom_id res chain seq x y z
N ALA A 1 25.56 -38.24 14.36
CA ALA A 1 25.66 -36.85 13.88
C ALA A 1 25.86 -36.89 12.37
N VAL A 2 25.11 -36.13 11.58
CA VAL A 2 25.26 -36.11 10.12
C VAL A 2 26.11 -34.89 9.75
N SER A 3 27.32 -35.11 9.25
CA SER A 3 28.20 -34.07 8.72
C SER A 3 27.74 -33.64 7.33
N LEU A 4 27.62 -32.33 7.12
CA LEU A 4 27.29 -31.72 5.82
C LEU A 4 28.58 -31.47 5.03
N PRO A 5 28.52 -31.48 3.68
CA PRO A 5 29.72 -31.35 2.84
C PRO A 5 30.36 -29.97 2.96
N HIS A 6 31.68 -29.94 2.84
CA HIS A 6 32.51 -28.74 2.89
C HIS A 6 32.20 -27.84 1.68
N LEU A 7 31.72 -26.62 1.91
CA LEU A 7 31.67 -25.58 0.88
C LEU A 7 33.09 -25.04 0.66
N GLY A 8 33.80 -25.62 -0.31
CA GLY A 8 35.15 -25.21 -0.71
C GLY A 8 36.28 -25.83 0.13
N LEU A 9 37.51 -25.32 -0.08
CA LEU A 9 38.75 -25.78 0.58
C LEU A 9 38.98 -25.15 1.97
N SER A 10 37.96 -24.53 2.56
CA SER A 10 38.07 -23.92 3.89
C SER A 10 37.88 -24.96 4.99
N ASP A 11 38.67 -24.83 6.05
CA ASP A 11 38.60 -25.59 7.31
C ASP A 11 37.43 -25.18 8.23
N HIS A 12 36.46 -24.43 7.69
CA HIS A 12 35.36 -23.87 8.48
C HIS A 12 34.30 -24.93 8.79
N LEU A 13 34.10 -25.22 10.09
CA LEU A 13 33.02 -26.06 10.58
C LEU A 13 31.68 -25.33 10.44
N SER A 14 30.79 -25.85 9.60
CA SER A 14 29.43 -25.30 9.46
C SER A 14 28.53 -25.83 10.59
N LEU A 15 28.22 -24.97 11.55
CA LEU A 15 27.28 -25.29 12.64
C LEU A 15 25.87 -24.87 12.23
N PHE A 16 24.94 -25.84 12.20
CA PHE A 16 23.54 -25.56 11.93
C PHE A 16 22.84 -25.12 13.22
N LEU A 17 22.67 -23.81 13.41
CA LEU A 17 21.96 -23.24 14.55
C LEU A 17 20.49 -23.00 14.20
N ILE A 18 19.59 -23.42 15.08
CA ILE A 18 18.18 -23.02 15.01
C ILE A 18 18.07 -21.64 15.66
N PRO A 19 17.59 -20.61 14.95
CA PRO A 19 17.43 -19.30 15.55
C PRO A 19 16.39 -19.36 16.67
N ALA A 20 16.77 -18.96 17.89
CA ALA A 20 15.86 -18.84 19.03
C ALA A 20 14.75 -17.80 18.80
N TYR A 21 14.98 -16.84 17.89
CA TYR A 21 14.01 -15.81 17.54
C TYR A 21 13.01 -16.30 16.48
N THR A 22 11.75 -16.46 16.88
CA THR A 22 10.65 -16.64 15.92
C THR A 22 10.21 -15.29 15.36
N HIS A 23 10.37 -15.08 14.05
CA HIS A 23 9.97 -13.85 13.37
C HIS A 23 8.49 -13.53 13.54
N LEU A 24 8.14 -12.25 13.73
CA LEU A 24 6.76 -11.76 13.87
C LEU A 24 5.83 -12.23 12.72
N ARG A 25 6.35 -12.30 11.49
CA ARG A 25 5.62 -12.81 10.33
C ARG A 25 5.17 -14.27 10.47
N ARG A 26 5.89 -15.06 11.29
CA ARG A 26 5.54 -16.45 11.61
C ARG A 26 4.63 -16.54 12.84
N LYS A 27 4.66 -15.56 13.74
CA LYS A 27 3.86 -15.53 14.97
C LYS A 27 2.39 -15.15 14.74
N THR A 28 2.10 -14.30 13.76
CA THR A 28 0.76 -13.76 13.55
C THR A 28 0.33 -13.95 12.11
N LYS A 29 -0.89 -14.47 11.91
CA LYS A 29 -1.47 -14.66 10.57
C LYS A 29 -1.67 -13.28 9.91
N PRO A 30 -1.36 -13.14 8.61
CA PRO A 30 -1.66 -11.91 7.89
C PRO A 30 -3.16 -11.68 7.83
N GLU A 31 -3.57 -10.42 7.99
CA GLU A 31 -4.95 -9.98 7.91
C GLU A 31 -5.36 -9.80 6.44
N ILE A 32 -6.61 -10.14 6.11
CA ILE A 32 -7.20 -9.85 4.80
C ILE A 32 -8.18 -8.70 4.99
N LYS A 33 -7.96 -7.60 4.27
CA LYS A 33 -8.89 -6.47 4.23
C LYS A 33 -9.51 -6.35 2.84
N LEU A 34 -10.81 -6.07 2.81
CA LEU A 34 -11.51 -5.64 1.60
C LEU A 34 -11.39 -4.12 1.52
N ILE A 35 -10.85 -3.61 0.42
CA ILE A 35 -10.78 -2.18 0.16
C ILE A 35 -11.51 -1.86 -1.14
N ARG A 36 -12.27 -0.76 -1.15
CA ARG A 36 -12.84 -0.21 -2.38
C ARG A 36 -11.74 0.52 -3.14
N ILE A 37 -11.55 0.17 -4.40
CA ILE A 37 -10.56 0.80 -5.27
C ILE A 37 -11.23 1.37 -6.51
N TRP A 38 -10.59 2.40 -7.05
CA TRP A 38 -10.90 3.02 -8.34
C TRP A 38 -9.95 2.41 -9.36
N PRO A 39 -10.43 1.49 -10.21
CA PRO A 39 -9.62 0.97 -11.30
C PRO A 39 -9.22 2.05 -12.31
N GLU A 40 -8.40 1.68 -13.28
CA GLU A 40 -8.05 2.57 -14.39
C GLU A 40 -9.29 2.86 -15.25
N GLY A 41 -9.46 4.11 -15.67
CA GLY A 41 -10.63 4.56 -16.44
C GLY A 41 -11.92 4.77 -15.63
N THR A 42 -11.89 4.61 -14.29
CA THR A 42 -13.08 4.85 -13.45
C THR A 42 -13.57 6.29 -13.50
N PHE A 43 -12.64 7.25 -13.62
CA PHE A 43 -13.02 8.66 -13.73
C PHE A 43 -13.77 8.94 -15.03
N ASP A 44 -13.30 8.39 -16.15
CA ASP A 44 -13.94 8.55 -17.45
C ASP A 44 -15.34 7.92 -17.44
N GLN A 45 -15.48 6.70 -16.91
CA GLN A 45 -16.79 6.04 -16.77
C GLN A 45 -17.76 6.82 -15.88
N LEU A 46 -17.26 7.42 -14.79
CA LEU A 46 -18.09 8.21 -13.90
C LEU A 46 -18.53 9.52 -14.56
N GLN A 47 -17.61 10.15 -15.29
CA GLN A 47 -17.89 11.34 -16.08
C GLN A 47 -18.93 11.05 -17.16
N ASP A 48 -18.84 9.91 -17.83
CA ASP A 48 -19.84 9.44 -18.78
C ASP A 48 -21.17 9.13 -18.10
N CYS A 49 -21.17 8.53 -16.89
CA CYS A 49 -22.39 8.30 -16.08
C CYS A 49 -23.15 9.61 -15.94
N PHE A 50 -22.47 10.65 -15.44
CA PHE A 50 -23.05 11.94 -15.12
C PHE A 50 -23.41 12.78 -16.33
N SER A 51 -22.65 12.68 -17.41
CA SER A 51 -22.91 13.41 -18.65
C SER A 51 -24.16 12.90 -19.37
N ASN A 52 -24.45 11.61 -19.22
CA ASN A 52 -25.64 10.97 -19.78
C ASN A 52 -26.85 10.97 -18.82
N THR A 53 -26.67 11.40 -17.56
CA THR A 53 -27.77 11.51 -16.60
C THR A 53 -28.72 12.65 -16.99
N ASN A 54 -30.00 12.34 -17.13
CA ASN A 54 -31.04 13.38 -17.17
C ASN A 54 -31.34 13.86 -15.74
N TRP A 55 -30.74 14.99 -15.34
CA TRP A 55 -30.87 15.55 -14.00
C TRP A 55 -32.28 16.06 -13.67
N ASN A 56 -33.09 16.38 -14.68
CA ASN A 56 -34.47 16.83 -14.47
C ASN A 56 -35.36 15.72 -13.88
N LEU A 57 -34.94 14.45 -13.96
CA LEU A 57 -35.63 13.32 -13.32
C LEU A 57 -35.65 13.45 -11.78
N PHE A 58 -34.70 14.18 -11.20
CA PHE A 58 -34.61 14.36 -9.75
C PHE A 58 -35.43 15.55 -9.25
N GLU A 59 -36.07 16.35 -10.12
CA GLU A 59 -36.84 17.51 -9.69
C GLU A 59 -37.93 17.12 -8.67
N GLN A 60 -37.83 17.70 -7.48
CA GLN A 60 -38.77 17.50 -6.39
C GLN A 60 -38.98 18.83 -5.64
N GLU A 61 -40.21 19.05 -5.16
CA GLU A 61 -40.55 20.25 -4.38
C GLU A 61 -39.88 20.23 -3.00
N ASP A 62 -39.72 19.04 -2.42
CA ASP A 62 -39.02 18.86 -1.16
C ASP A 62 -37.50 18.78 -1.38
N LEU A 63 -36.78 19.71 -0.76
CA LEU A 63 -35.33 19.79 -0.86
C LEU A 63 -34.64 18.59 -0.19
N GLU A 64 -35.20 18.08 0.90
CA GLU A 64 -34.60 16.94 1.60
C GLU A 64 -34.66 15.69 0.71
N GLU A 65 -35.82 15.38 0.15
CA GLU A 65 -35.95 14.24 -0.77
C GLU A 65 -35.18 14.44 -2.09
N TYR A 66 -35.09 15.68 -2.62
CA TYR A 66 -34.20 16.01 -3.74
C TYR A 66 -32.74 15.65 -3.44
N THR A 67 -32.19 16.14 -2.32
CA THR A 67 -30.78 15.89 -1.98
C THR A 67 -30.51 14.41 -1.73
N LYS A 68 -31.45 13.71 -1.09
CA LYS A 68 -31.35 12.29 -0.80
C LYS A 68 -31.36 11.45 -2.07
N THR A 69 -32.26 11.73 -3.01
CA THR A 69 -32.35 10.97 -4.28
C THR A 69 -31.14 11.20 -5.17
N VAL A 70 -30.68 12.45 -5.31
CA VAL A 70 -29.45 12.78 -6.05
C VAL A 70 -28.23 12.12 -5.43
N LEU A 71 -28.09 12.19 -4.10
CA LEU A 71 -26.97 11.54 -3.39
C LEU A 71 -27.00 10.02 -3.58
N PHE A 72 -28.18 9.40 -3.46
CA PHE A 72 -28.34 7.97 -3.67
C PHE A 72 -27.92 7.55 -5.09
N TYR A 73 -28.30 8.33 -6.10
CA TYR A 73 -27.90 8.07 -7.48
C TYR A 73 -26.38 8.20 -7.68
N ILE A 74 -25.77 9.26 -7.16
CA ILE A 74 -24.31 9.47 -7.24
C ILE A 74 -23.58 8.31 -6.56
N LEU A 75 -24.01 7.92 -5.35
CA LEU A 75 -23.43 6.77 -4.63
C LEU A 75 -23.57 5.48 -5.45
N THR A 76 -24.69 5.30 -6.13
CA THR A 76 -24.92 4.16 -7.02
C THR A 76 -23.97 4.18 -8.22
N CYS A 77 -23.82 5.31 -8.93
CA CYS A 77 -22.81 5.43 -10.01
C CYS A 77 -21.39 5.16 -9.47
N VAL A 78 -21.05 5.61 -8.25
CA VAL A 78 -19.73 5.35 -7.65
C VAL A 78 -19.57 3.86 -7.32
N ASP A 79 -20.59 3.20 -6.80
CA ASP A 79 -20.53 1.77 -6.47
C ASP A 79 -20.48 0.88 -7.71
N THR A 80 -21.06 1.29 -8.84
CA THR A 80 -20.97 0.53 -10.10
C THR A 80 -19.59 0.60 -10.73
N VAL A 81 -18.91 1.74 -10.64
CA VAL A 81 -17.57 1.94 -11.26
C VAL A 81 -16.42 1.53 -10.35
N THR A 82 -16.65 1.36 -9.05
CA THR A 82 -15.63 0.93 -8.09
C THR A 82 -15.62 -0.59 -7.92
N VAL A 83 -14.44 -1.14 -7.59
CA VAL A 83 -14.30 -2.58 -7.35
C VAL A 83 -13.73 -2.88 -5.98
N ASN A 84 -14.18 -3.98 -5.39
CA ASN A 84 -13.66 -4.46 -4.11
C ASN A 84 -12.40 -5.30 -4.34
N LYS A 85 -11.29 -4.86 -3.76
CA LYS A 85 -10.01 -5.56 -3.82
C LYS A 85 -9.64 -6.13 -2.45
N ARG A 86 -9.36 -7.42 -2.41
CA ARG A 86 -8.77 -8.08 -1.24
C ARG A 86 -7.28 -7.78 -1.18
N ILE A 87 -6.84 -7.17 -0.09
CA ILE A 87 -5.42 -6.94 0.21
C ILE A 87 -5.00 -7.75 1.42
N ARG A 88 -3.76 -8.23 1.39
CA ARG A 88 -3.15 -8.97 2.49
C ARG A 88 -2.19 -8.05 3.24
N ILE A 89 -2.49 -7.81 4.50
CA ILE A 89 -1.69 -6.97 5.39
C ILE A 89 -0.88 -7.87 6.31
N PHE A 90 0.44 -7.73 6.28
CA PHE A 90 1.32 -8.49 7.16
C PHE A 90 1.59 -7.69 8.45
N PRO A 91 1.69 -8.36 9.62
CA PRO A 91 1.97 -7.71 10.90
C PRO A 91 3.26 -6.89 10.93
N ASN A 92 4.21 -7.21 10.05
CA ASN A 92 5.49 -6.52 9.93
C ASN A 92 5.54 -5.48 8.80
N GLN A 93 4.42 -5.19 8.14
CA GLN A 93 4.35 -4.10 7.17
C GLN A 93 4.52 -2.78 7.89
N LYS A 94 5.63 -2.09 7.58
CA LYS A 94 5.90 -0.77 8.12
C LYS A 94 4.86 0.22 7.57
N PRO A 95 4.21 1.06 8.41
CA PRO A 95 3.19 2.01 7.94
C PRO A 95 3.67 3.00 6.88
N TRP A 96 4.96 3.35 6.90
CA TRP A 96 5.60 4.20 5.89
C TRP A 96 5.97 3.45 4.59
N MET A 97 5.68 2.15 4.48
CA MET A 97 5.98 1.32 3.31
C MET A 97 4.80 1.32 2.32
N ASN A 98 4.57 2.46 1.68
CA ASN A 98 3.51 2.65 0.68
C ASN A 98 3.91 2.15 -0.72
N LYS A 99 3.01 2.31 -1.72
CA LYS A 99 3.24 1.87 -3.11
C LYS A 99 4.48 2.54 -3.72
N ASP A 100 4.70 3.82 -3.47
CA ASP A 100 5.83 4.57 -4.03
C ASP A 100 7.16 4.07 -3.47
N MET A 101 7.22 3.84 -2.16
CA MET A 101 8.40 3.23 -1.53
C MET A 101 8.67 1.81 -2.05
N GLN A 102 7.62 1.03 -2.33
CA GLN A 102 7.77 -0.27 -2.98
C GLN A 102 8.28 -0.15 -4.41
N LEU A 103 7.89 0.88 -5.16
CA LEU A 103 8.39 1.15 -6.50
C LEU A 103 9.89 1.48 -6.46
N VAL A 104 10.31 2.39 -5.58
CA VAL A 104 11.74 2.72 -5.41
C VAL A 104 12.57 1.49 -4.99
N LEU A 105 12.02 0.63 -4.12
CA LEU A 105 12.64 -0.65 -3.77
C LEU A 105 12.78 -1.59 -4.98
N LYS A 106 11.74 -1.69 -5.81
CA LYS A 106 11.76 -2.49 -7.04
C LYS A 106 12.82 -1.96 -8.02
N THR A 107 12.87 -0.65 -8.26
CA THR A 107 13.86 -0.01 -9.12
C THR A 107 15.29 -0.32 -8.66
N ARG A 108 15.57 -0.22 -7.35
CA ARG A 108 16.89 -0.59 -6.81
C ARG A 108 17.21 -2.07 -7.01
N ASN A 109 16.23 -2.96 -6.80
CA ASN A 109 16.43 -4.39 -7.02
C ASN A 109 16.66 -4.74 -8.49
N MET A 110 15.99 -4.04 -9.42
CA MET A 110 16.26 -4.17 -10.85
C MET A 110 17.68 -3.71 -11.17
N ALA A 111 18.11 -2.57 -10.62
CA ALA A 111 19.47 -2.06 -10.77
C ALA A 111 20.56 -2.99 -10.24
N PHE A 112 20.26 -3.70 -9.16
CA PHE A 112 21.17 -4.71 -8.64
C PHE A 112 21.32 -5.90 -9.61
N ARG A 113 20.22 -6.32 -10.23
CA ARG A 113 20.20 -7.47 -11.15
C ARG A 113 20.82 -7.16 -12.52
N SER A 114 20.85 -5.90 -12.93
CA SER A 114 21.47 -5.48 -14.19
C SER A 114 22.97 -5.27 -14.09
N GLU A 115 23.57 -5.43 -12.91
CA GLU A 115 25.01 -5.24 -12.63
C GLU A 115 25.59 -3.83 -12.94
N ASP A 116 24.77 -2.91 -13.43
CA ASP A 116 25.09 -1.49 -13.59
C ASP A 116 25.31 -0.82 -12.22
N ARG A 117 26.58 -0.62 -11.89
CA ARG A 117 27.01 0.01 -10.63
C ARG A 117 26.54 1.46 -10.50
N VAL A 118 26.51 2.22 -11.59
CA VAL A 118 26.14 3.65 -11.55
C VAL A 118 24.65 3.77 -11.27
N TRP A 119 23.83 3.02 -12.01
CA TRP A 119 22.39 2.98 -11.77
C TRP A 119 22.05 2.43 -10.39
N TYR A 120 22.72 1.36 -9.95
CA TYR A 120 22.53 0.80 -8.61
C TYR A 120 22.84 1.82 -7.50
N ASN A 121 23.96 2.53 -7.60
CA ASN A 121 24.35 3.54 -6.62
C ASN A 121 23.32 4.69 -6.54
N LYS A 122 22.85 5.17 -7.70
CA LYS A 122 21.79 6.19 -7.77
C LYS A 122 20.49 5.68 -7.12
N ALA A 123 20.01 4.51 -7.53
CA ALA A 123 18.77 3.92 -7.00
C ALA A 123 18.86 3.62 -5.49
N ARG A 124 20.05 3.25 -4.99
CA ARG A 124 20.32 3.05 -3.56
C ARG A 124 20.30 4.36 -2.77
N ALA A 125 20.86 5.44 -3.32
CA ALA A 125 20.82 6.77 -2.70
C ALA A 125 19.38 7.29 -2.61
N GLU A 126 18.62 7.18 -3.71
CA GLU A 126 17.20 7.54 -3.75
C GLU A 126 16.37 6.74 -2.75
N LEU A 127 16.59 5.43 -2.66
CA LEU A 127 15.91 4.60 -1.68
C LEU A 127 16.19 5.04 -0.24
N ARG A 128 17.44 5.38 0.09
CA ARG A 128 17.79 5.86 1.44
C ARG A 128 17.10 7.18 1.76
N ARG A 129 17.09 8.12 0.81
CA ARG A 129 16.41 9.40 0.94
C ARG A 129 14.90 9.19 1.15
N GLY A 130 14.26 8.41 0.28
CA GLY A 130 12.84 8.08 0.39
C GLY A 130 12.47 7.41 1.71
N ILE A 131 13.28 6.48 2.23
CA ILE A 131 13.04 5.86 3.55
C ILE A 131 13.08 6.91 4.67
N LYS A 132 14.01 7.87 4.60
CA LYS A 132 14.14 8.92 5.62
C LYS A 132 12.93 9.86 5.59
N GLU A 133 12.51 10.27 4.40
CA GLU A 133 11.34 11.14 4.19
C GLU A 133 10.05 10.44 4.61
N ALA A 134 9.78 9.23 4.12
CA ALA A 134 8.57 8.47 4.45
C ALA A 134 8.43 8.22 5.97
N LYS A 135 9.54 7.97 6.67
CA LYS A 135 9.54 7.85 8.14
C LYS A 135 9.23 9.18 8.83
N LYS A 136 9.78 10.30 8.32
CA LYS A 136 9.53 11.63 8.85
C LYS A 136 8.06 12.01 8.67
N ASP A 137 7.49 11.74 7.50
CA ASP A 137 6.09 12.00 7.17
C ASP A 137 5.16 11.21 8.07
N TYR A 138 5.42 9.92 8.21
CA TYR A 138 4.66 9.07 9.12
C TYR A 138 4.73 9.56 10.57
N LYS A 139 5.90 10.01 11.05
CA LYS A 139 6.04 10.59 12.39
C LYS A 139 5.21 11.88 12.53
N ARG A 140 5.26 12.77 11.53
CA ARG A 140 4.46 14.00 11.52
C ARG A 140 2.97 13.71 11.61
N LEU A 141 2.47 12.86 10.71
CA LEU A 141 1.05 12.48 10.68
C LEU A 141 0.59 11.86 12.01
N ARG A 142 1.41 10.99 12.60
CA ARG A 142 1.11 10.40 13.91
C ARG A 142 1.01 11.47 15.02
N THR A 143 1.93 12.43 15.05
CA THR A 143 1.92 13.52 16.04
C THR A 143 0.72 14.44 15.83
N THR A 144 0.40 14.80 14.58
CA THR A 144 -0.78 15.61 14.25
C THR A 144 -2.09 14.92 14.64
N SER A 145 -2.24 13.61 14.36
CA SER A 145 -3.42 12.85 14.78
C SER A 145 -3.56 12.73 16.31
N GLN A 146 -2.46 12.73 17.08
CA GLN A 146 -2.52 12.72 18.55
C GLN A 146 -2.93 14.07 19.14
N ILE A 147 -2.58 15.19 18.51
CA ILE A 147 -2.96 16.53 18.96
C ILE A 147 -4.46 16.78 18.75
N VAL A 148 -5.03 16.31 17.64
CA VAL A 148 -6.47 16.49 17.31
C VAL A 148 -7.37 15.69 18.26
N ILE A 149 -6.93 14.54 18.79
CA ILE A 149 -7.73 13.70 19.69
C ILE A 149 -7.67 14.17 21.15
N HIS A 150 -6.75 15.07 21.52
CA HIS A 150 -6.57 15.54 22.91
C HIS A 150 -6.81 17.04 23.08
N GLY A 151 -7.27 17.73 22.04
CA GLY A 151 -7.53 19.17 22.04
C GLY A 151 -9.00 19.55 21.85
N GLY A 152 -9.94 18.64 22.16
CA GLY A 152 -11.39 18.88 22.16
C GLY A 152 -11.96 18.73 23.54
#